data_AF-A0A482W5C8-F1
#
_entry.id   AF-A0A482W5C8-F1
#
_cell.length_a   1.000
_cell.length_b   1.000
_cell.length_c   1.000
_cell.angle_alpha   90.00
_cell.angle_beta   90.00
_cell.angle_gamma   90.00
#
_symmetry.space_group_name_H-M   'P 1'
#
loop_
_entity.id
_entity.type
_entity.pdbx_description
1 polymer ?
#
loop_
_entity_poly.entity_id
_entity_poly.type
_entity_poly.pdbx_seq_one_letter_code
_entity_poly.pdbx_strand_id
1 'polypeptide(L)'
;MLKHTDSEDVKWFKCEHCPYRTKFKFDLKAHMESKHRNPQDVKWFQCEHCSYKAKLKSNLKKHILSKHTNSQDIKWFKCEYCPYKVKWRTQLKNHIILKHTNPEDVNWFRCEHCSYKTKQRFILKNHMISKHT
;
A
#
# COMPACT_ATOMS: atom_id res chain seq x y z
N MET A 1 -12.85 -17.26 -2.30
CA MET A 1 -12.82 -16.42 -3.50
C MET A 1 -13.39 -15.04 -3.16
N LEU A 2 -12.57 -13.99 -3.19
CA LEU A 2 -13.10 -12.62 -3.05
C LEU A 2 -13.79 -12.30 -4.37
N LYS A 3 -15.11 -12.49 -4.42
CA LYS A 3 -15.96 -12.04 -5.52
C LYS A 3 -15.70 -10.53 -5.68
N HIS A 4 -15.04 -10.15 -6.77
CA HIS A 4 -15.16 -8.79 -7.28
C HIS A 4 -16.62 -8.64 -7.68
N THR A 5 -17.45 -8.16 -6.76
CA THR A 5 -18.75 -7.63 -7.11
C THR A 5 -18.48 -6.36 -7.91
N ASP A 6 -18.44 -6.49 -9.23
CA ASP A 6 -18.89 -5.42 -10.10
C ASP A 6 -20.38 -5.25 -9.82
N SER A 7 -20.66 -4.47 -8.78
CA SER A 7 -21.98 -3.91 -8.53
C SER A 7 -22.11 -2.71 -9.46
N GLU A 8 -23.08 -2.76 -10.36
CA GLU A 8 -23.33 -1.77 -11.42
C GLU A 8 -23.76 -0.39 -10.89
N ASP A 9 -23.80 -0.18 -9.57
CA ASP A 9 -24.15 1.10 -8.92
C ASP A 9 -23.04 1.68 -8.02
N VAL A 10 -21.78 1.25 -8.17
CA VAL A 10 -20.69 1.88 -7.42
C VAL A 10 -20.42 3.27 -7.98
N LYS A 11 -20.93 4.30 -7.30
CA LYS A 11 -20.59 5.70 -7.58
C LYS A 11 -19.12 5.96 -7.26
N TRP A 12 -18.31 6.15 -8.30
CA TRP A 12 -16.89 6.49 -8.18
C TRP A 12 -16.68 8.00 -8.11
N PHE A 13 -15.86 8.45 -7.17
CA PHE A 13 -15.30 9.79 -7.13
C PHE A 13 -14.05 9.83 -8.01
N LYS A 14 -14.06 10.68 -9.04
CA LYS A 14 -12.97 10.82 -10.01
C LYS A 14 -12.14 12.06 -9.70
N CYS A 15 -10.83 11.98 -9.91
CA CYS A 15 -9.96 13.14 -9.93
C CYS A 15 -10.14 13.91 -11.24
N GLU A 16 -10.15 15.23 -11.15
CA GLU A 16 -10.30 16.12 -12.31
C GLU A 16 -8.96 16.34 -13.05
N HIS A 17 -7.83 16.04 -12.41
CA HIS A 17 -6.50 16.31 -12.97
C HIS A 17 -5.73 15.06 -13.42
N CYS A 18 -6.19 13.86 -13.08
CA CYS A 18 -5.54 12.62 -13.50
C CYS A 18 -6.52 11.43 -13.51
N PRO A 19 -6.13 10.25 -14.07
CA PRO A 19 -7.00 9.07 -14.14
C PRO A 19 -7.38 8.42 -12.79
N TYR A 20 -6.96 8.98 -11.66
CA TYR A 20 -7.27 8.43 -10.34
C TYR A 20 -8.77 8.47 -10.04
N ARG A 21 -9.30 7.37 -9.52
CA ARG A 21 -10.68 7.25 -9.04
C ARG A 21 -10.75 6.40 -7.77
N THR A 22 -11.71 6.68 -6.91
CA THR A 22 -11.92 5.97 -5.65
C THR A 22 -13.40 5.86 -5.33
N LYS A 23 -13.77 4.88 -4.51
CA LYS A 23 -15.13 4.72 -3.99
C LYS A 23 -15.44 5.69 -2.84
N PHE A 24 -14.41 6.31 -2.25
CA PHE A 24 -14.57 7.14 -1.06
C PHE A 24 -14.14 8.59 -1.28
N LYS A 25 -15.04 9.54 -0.96
CA LYS A 25 -14.78 10.98 -1.08
C LYS A 25 -13.54 11.43 -0.29
N PHE A 26 -13.31 10.85 0.89
CA PHE A 26 -12.12 11.16 1.71
C PHE A 26 -10.81 10.80 1.02
N ASP A 27 -10.75 9.65 0.33
CA ASP A 27 -9.56 9.23 -0.41
C ASP A 27 -9.28 10.16 -1.59
N LEU A 28 -10.33 10.65 -2.27
CA LEU A 28 -10.16 11.63 -3.34
C LEU A 28 -9.58 12.94 -2.77
N LYS A 29 -10.09 13.41 -1.64
CA LYS A 29 -9.54 14.60 -0.98
C LYS A 29 -8.06 14.42 -0.62
N ALA A 30 -7.69 13.30 0.00
CA ALA A 30 -6.30 13.00 0.35
C ALA A 30 -5.39 12.86 -0.90
N HIS A 31 -5.93 12.31 -1.99
CA HIS A 31 -5.26 12.26 -3.28
C HIS A 31 -4.97 13.67 -3.81
N MET A 32 -5.99 14.56 -3.85
CA MET A 32 -5.83 15.94 -4.30
C MET A 32 -4.79 16.69 -3.46
N GLU A 33 -4.88 16.58 -2.13
CA GLU A 33 -3.94 17.22 -1.20
C GLU A 33 -2.49 16.75 -1.39
N SER A 34 -2.28 15.48 -1.73
CA SER A 34 -0.93 14.91 -1.84
C SER A 34 -0.31 15.02 -3.23
N LYS A 35 -1.12 15.00 -4.29
CA LYS A 35 -0.67 14.91 -5.69
C LYS A 35 -0.90 16.16 -6.51
N HIS A 36 -1.94 16.93 -6.24
CA HIS A 36 -2.36 18.05 -7.10
C HIS A 36 -2.33 19.42 -6.41
N ARG A 37 -2.19 19.46 -5.07
CA ARG A 37 -1.99 20.72 -4.35
C ARG A 37 -0.67 21.38 -4.75
N ASN A 38 -0.74 22.68 -5.05
CA ASN A 38 0.43 23.51 -5.30
C ASN A 38 1.43 23.39 -4.13
N PRO A 39 2.70 23.04 -4.38
CA PRO A 39 3.74 22.90 -3.36
C PRO A 39 3.84 24.08 -2.38
N GLN A 40 3.58 25.31 -2.84
CA GLN A 40 3.62 26.51 -1.99
C GLN A 40 2.48 26.55 -0.97
N ASP A 41 1.34 25.96 -1.29
CA ASP A 41 0.16 25.93 -0.43
C ASP A 41 0.09 24.66 0.42
N VAL A 42 1.06 23.73 0.30
CA VAL A 42 1.04 22.46 1.03
C VAL A 42 1.27 22.72 2.51
N LYS A 43 0.24 22.47 3.32
CA LYS A 43 0.40 22.33 4.76
C LYS A 43 1.10 21.01 5.07
N TRP A 44 2.32 21.11 5.57
CA TRP A 44 3.11 19.95 5.99
C TRP A 44 2.78 19.56 7.42
N PHE A 45 2.71 18.25 7.67
CA PHE A 45 2.68 17.67 9.00
C PHE A 45 4.12 17.30 9.38
N GLN A 46 4.68 17.99 10.37
CA GLN A 46 6.05 17.81 10.83
C GLN A 46 6.11 16.79 11.98
N CYS A 47 7.14 15.95 11.96
CA CYS A 47 7.47 15.07 13.08
C CYS A 47 8.08 15.90 14.22
N GLU A 48 7.64 15.64 15.44
CA GLU A 48 8.17 16.32 16.63
C GLU A 48 9.54 15.74 17.07
N HIS A 49 9.89 14.55 16.57
CA HIS A 49 11.12 13.84 16.96
C HIS A 49 12.25 13.94 15.93
N CYS A 50 11.98 14.41 14.70
CA CYS A 50 13.00 14.57 13.66
C CYS A 50 12.55 15.55 12.55
N SER A 51 13.41 15.80 11.57
CA SER A 51 13.14 16.73 10.45
C SER A 51 12.14 16.21 9.41
N TYR A 52 11.58 15.00 9.58
CA TYR A 52 10.63 14.42 8.64
C TYR A 52 9.34 15.23 8.54
N LYS A 53 8.85 15.43 7.30
CA LYS A 53 7.58 16.09 7.00
C LYS A 53 6.75 15.22 6.06
N ALA A 54 5.43 15.23 6.24
CA ALA A 54 4.48 14.52 5.39
C ALA A 54 3.35 15.41 4.91
N LYS A 55 2.87 15.18 3.68
CA LYS A 55 1.68 15.87 3.14
C LYS A 55 0.36 15.41 3.77
N LEU A 56 0.34 14.21 4.36
CA LEU A 56 -0.85 13.61 4.97
C LEU A 56 -0.56 13.22 6.42
N LYS A 57 -1.50 13.52 7.33
CA LYS A 57 -1.41 13.15 8.75
C LYS A 57 -1.23 11.64 8.94
N SER A 58 -1.86 10.81 8.11
CA SER A 58 -1.73 9.35 8.14
C SER A 58 -0.31 8.88 7.83
N ASN A 59 0.43 9.57 6.95
CA ASN A 59 1.81 9.25 6.65
C ASN A 59 2.74 9.63 7.80
N LEU A 60 2.50 10.79 8.45
CA LEU A 60 3.24 11.16 9.65
C LEU A 60 3.03 10.13 10.78
N LYS A 61 1.78 9.72 11.03
CA LYS A 61 1.49 8.66 12.02
C LYS A 61 2.24 7.36 11.73
N LYS A 62 2.29 6.92 10.47
CA LYS A 62 3.05 5.73 10.06
C LYS A 62 4.55 5.91 10.27
N HIS A 63 5.07 7.09 9.98
CA HIS A 63 6.46 7.43 10.21
C HIS A 63 6.82 7.35 11.70
N ILE A 64 6.04 8.01 12.57
CA ILE A 64 6.23 7.97 14.03
C ILE A 64 6.20 6.52 14.53
N LEU A 65 5.18 5.75 14.15
CA LEU A 65 5.07 4.33 14.53
C LEU A 65 6.27 3.48 14.08
N SER A 66 6.86 3.82 12.93
CA SER A 66 7.97 3.05 12.36
C SER A 66 9.32 3.40 12.98
N LYS A 67 9.55 4.68 13.26
CA LYS A 67 10.86 5.26 13.57
C LYS A 67 11.04 5.75 15.00
N HIS A 68 9.94 6.07 15.67
CA HIS A 68 9.97 6.74 16.98
C HIS A 68 9.16 6.00 18.07
N THR A 69 8.45 4.92 17.72
CA THR A 69 7.78 4.06 18.71
C THR A 69 8.67 2.88 19.09
N ASN A 70 8.87 2.70 20.40
CA ASN A 70 9.62 1.58 20.96
C ASN A 70 8.94 0.24 20.62
N SER A 71 9.74 -0.80 20.43
CA SER A 71 9.25 -2.13 20.02
C SER A 71 8.24 -2.75 20.99
N GLN A 72 8.30 -2.37 22.27
CA GLN A 72 7.37 -2.81 23.32
C GLN A 72 5.98 -2.18 23.17
N ASP A 73 5.89 -0.93 22.70
CA ASP A 73 4.63 -0.21 22.52
C ASP A 73 3.99 -0.48 21.15
N ILE A 74 4.68 -1.20 20.26
CA ILE A 74 4.16 -1.56 18.96
C ILE A 74 3.15 -2.69 19.11
N LYS A 75 1.93 -2.45 18.63
CA LYS A 75 0.96 -3.52 18.38
C LYS A 75 1.39 -4.34 17.16
N TRP A 76 2.02 -5.48 17.41
CA TRP A 76 2.48 -6.40 16.39
C TRP A 76 1.33 -7.21 15.77
N PHE A 77 1.37 -7.39 14.46
CA PHE A 77 0.57 -8.38 13.76
C PHE A 77 1.34 -9.71 13.75
N LYS A 78 0.77 -10.73 14.38
CA LYS A 78 1.37 -12.05 14.53
C LYS A 78 0.87 -12.99 13.44
N CYS A 79 1.75 -13.84 12.93
CA CYS A 79 1.36 -14.97 12.10
C CYS A 79 0.68 -16.02 12.97
N GLU A 80 -0.37 -16.64 12.43
CA GLU A 80 -1.11 -17.70 13.12
C GLU A 80 -0.41 -19.06 12.98
N TYR A 81 0.49 -19.20 11.99
CA TYR A 81 1.15 -20.46 11.64
C TYR A 81 2.58 -20.59 12.17
N CYS A 82 3.20 -19.48 12.61
CA CYS A 82 4.57 -19.48 13.11
C CYS A 82 4.85 -18.28 14.04
N PRO A 83 6.00 -18.24 14.76
CA PRO A 83 6.35 -17.14 15.67
C PRO A 83 6.59 -15.76 15.00
N TYR A 84 6.47 -15.65 13.68
CA TYR A 84 6.75 -14.42 12.94
C TYR A 84 5.77 -13.31 13.29
N LYS A 85 6.29 -12.08 13.47
CA LYS A 85 5.48 -10.89 13.76
C LYS A 85 6.02 -9.67 13.04
N VAL A 86 5.12 -8.78 12.61
CA VAL A 86 5.44 -7.57 11.83
C VAL A 86 4.61 -6.38 12.24
N LYS A 87 5.09 -5.18 11.90
CA LYS A 87 4.43 -3.91 12.23
C LYS A 87 3.19 -3.65 11.37
N TRP A 88 3.13 -4.20 10.15
CA TRP A 88 2.08 -3.86 9.17
C TRP A 88 1.32 -5.09 8.67
N ARG A 89 -0.02 -4.98 8.57
CA ARG A 89 -0.88 -6.04 8.02
C ARG A 89 -0.48 -6.50 6.62
N THR A 90 -0.05 -5.58 5.75
CA THR A 90 0.38 -5.90 4.39
C THR A 90 1.63 -6.79 4.37
N GLN A 91 2.56 -6.56 5.29
CA GLN A 91 3.73 -7.42 5.46
C GLN A 91 3.33 -8.82 5.94
N LEU A 92 2.39 -8.90 6.89
CA LEU A 92 1.91 -10.19 7.38
C LEU A 92 1.21 -10.98 6.28
N LYS A 93 0.33 -10.32 5.51
CA LYS A 93 -0.34 -10.93 4.36
C LYS A 93 0.66 -11.47 3.35
N ASN A 94 1.69 -10.69 3.01
CA ASN A 94 2.74 -11.14 2.09
C ASN A 94 3.52 -12.32 2.68
N HIS A 95 3.85 -12.29 3.97
CA HIS A 95 4.52 -13.40 4.64
C HIS A 95 3.69 -14.69 4.55
N ILE A 96 2.39 -14.63 4.85
CA ILE A 96 1.49 -15.78 4.75
C ILE A 96 1.46 -16.33 3.32
N ILE A 97 1.28 -15.47 2.31
CA ILE A 97 1.29 -15.87 0.89
C ILE A 97 2.61 -16.55 0.48
N LEU A 98 3.73 -16.09 1.02
CA LEU A 98 5.05 -16.59 0.65
C LEU A 98 5.43 -17.89 1.35
N LYS A 99 5.03 -18.06 2.62
CA LYS A 99 5.54 -19.12 3.50
C LYS A 99 4.50 -20.15 3.92
N HIS A 100 3.22 -19.80 3.87
CA HIS A 100 2.12 -20.60 4.42
C HIS A 100 0.96 -20.78 3.43
N THR A 101 1.15 -20.47 2.15
CA THR A 101 0.15 -20.71 1.10
C THR A 101 0.72 -21.71 0.09
N ASN A 102 -0.03 -22.78 -0.17
CA ASN A 102 0.29 -23.78 -1.18
C ASN A 102 0.42 -23.08 -2.55
N PRO A 103 1.49 -23.34 -3.35
CA PRO A 103 1.66 -22.75 -4.69
C PRO A 103 0.43 -22.79 -5.61
N GLU A 104 -0.44 -23.78 -5.45
CA GLU A 104 -1.69 -23.93 -6.22
C GLU A 104 -2.74 -22.87 -5.86
N ASP A 105 -2.79 -22.44 -4.60
CA ASP A 105 -3.72 -21.42 -4.09
C ASP A 105 -3.18 -19.98 -4.25
N VAL A 106 -1.91 -19.85 -4.65
CA VAL A 106 -1.29 -18.53 -4.83
C VAL A 106 -1.82 -17.88 -6.10
N ASN A 107 -2.40 -16.68 -5.95
CA ASN A 107 -2.66 -15.83 -7.09
C ASN A 107 -1.35 -15.21 -7.61
N TRP A 108 -0.86 -15.73 -8.74
CA TRP A 108 0.39 -15.29 -9.36
C TRP A 108 0.20 -14.00 -10.17
N PHE A 109 1.10 -13.05 -9.98
CA PHE A 109 1.25 -11.90 -10.87
C PHE A 109 2.06 -12.33 -12.09
N ARG A 110 1.47 -12.26 -13.28
CA ARG A 110 2.08 -12.68 -14.54
C ARG A 110 2.54 -11.47 -15.35
N CYS A 111 3.67 -11.61 -16.03
CA CYS A 111 4.09 -10.66 -17.05
C CYS A 111 3.19 -10.78 -18.27
N GLU A 112 2.90 -9.65 -18.91
CA GLU A 112 2.07 -9.60 -20.12
C GLU A 112 2.90 -9.81 -21.40
N HIS A 113 4.24 -9.73 -21.30
CA HIS A 113 5.15 -9.82 -22.46
C HIS A 113 6.01 -11.09 -22.46
N CYS A 114 6.04 -11.86 -21.38
CA CYS A 114 6.80 -13.12 -21.31
C CYS A 114 6.21 -14.10 -20.29
N SER A 115 6.80 -15.30 -20.16
CA SER A 115 6.35 -16.36 -19.25
C SER A 115 6.66 -16.11 -17.76
N TYR A 116 7.28 -14.97 -17.42
CA TYR A 116 7.65 -14.65 -16.04
C TYR A 116 6.40 -14.49 -15.15
N LYS A 117 6.46 -15.07 -13.95
CA LYS A 117 5.43 -14.93 -12.92
C LYS A 117 6.04 -14.84 -11.52
N THR A 118 5.36 -14.12 -10.62
CA THR A 118 5.82 -13.94 -9.24
C THR A 118 4.66 -13.86 -8.25
N LYS A 119 4.92 -14.18 -6.99
CA LYS A 119 3.93 -14.08 -5.90
C LYS A 119 3.71 -12.63 -5.43
N GLN A 120 4.53 -11.67 -5.89
CA GLN A 120 4.51 -10.29 -5.40
C GLN A 120 4.45 -9.25 -6.52
N ARG A 121 3.50 -8.32 -6.41
CA ARG A 121 3.27 -7.27 -7.41
C ARG A 121 4.47 -6.35 -7.66
N PHE A 122 5.23 -5.99 -6.62
CA PHE A 122 6.36 -5.08 -6.79
C PHE A 122 7.51 -5.73 -7.57
N ILE A 123 7.71 -7.04 -7.40
CA ILE A 123 8.70 -7.82 -8.15
C ILE A 123 8.32 -7.82 -9.63
N LEU A 124 7.03 -8.01 -9.94
CA LEU A 124 6.57 -7.91 -11.33
C LEU A 124 6.84 -6.51 -11.89
N LYS A 125 6.51 -5.44 -11.15
CA LYS A 125 6.76 -4.07 -11.59
C LYS A 125 8.26 -3.83 -11.90
N ASN A 126 9.16 -4.29 -11.03
CA ASN A 126 10.59 -4.16 -11.26
C ASN A 126 11.05 -4.97 -12.47
N HIS A 127 10.52 -6.19 -12.65
CA HIS A 127 10.76 -7.00 -13.83
C HIS A 127 10.38 -6.24 -15.11
N MET A 128 9.17 -5.65 -15.17
CA MET A 128 8.71 -4.86 -16.32
C MET A 128 9.69 -3.72 -16.65
N ILE A 129 10.13 -2.97 -15.64
CA ILE A 129 11.07 -1.84 -15.82
C ILE A 129 12.44 -2.34 -16.31
N SER A 130 12.89 -3.51 -15.88
CA SER A 130 14.24 -4.01 -16.20
C SER A 130 14.34 -4.81 -17.50
N LYS A 131 13.22 -5.35 -17.99
CA LYS A 131 13.19 -6.30 -19.12
C LYS A 131 12.30 -5.88 -20.28
N HIS A 132 11.38 -4.94 -20.06
CA HIS A 132 10.36 -4.54 -21.03
C HIS A 132 10.12 -3.03 -21.08
N THR A 133 11.02 -2.24 -20.48
CA THR A 133 11.11 -0.78 -20.59
C THR A 133 12.53 -0.43 -20.96
#